data_AF-X1B056-F1
#
_entry.id   AF-X1B056-F1
#
_cell.length_a   1.000
_cell.length_b   1.000
_cell.length_c   1.000
_cell.angle_alpha   90.00
_cell.angle_beta   90.00
_cell.angle_gamma   90.00
#
_symmetry.space_group_name_H-M   'P 1'
#
loop_
_entity.id
_entity.type
_entity.pdbx_description
1 polymer ?
#
loop_
_entity_poly.entity_id
_entity_poly.type
_entity_poly.pdbx_seq_one_letter_code
_entity_poly.pdbx_strand_id
1 'polypeptide(L)'
;IPEPILTDKVQKYNFGNEGGVFNTIRLLRNVVNLWLLQGCRRIWTMQGQPLTWDEFTSLSEKVKPFVAYIDPDAQEFLIAEDTPKRVQDYCHRSGQNVPQSKGEIIRICLESLAFKYRYTIEKLADIIGKTPPVLHIVGGGARNKMLCQFAANACNLPVVAGPYEATSLGNIIMQMIALGDISSLEEGRSLIRSSFPIETFEPESQDVWEQHYQNFLDVAKIPCIFSK
;
A
#
# COMPACT_ATOMS: atom_id res chain seq x y z
N ILE A 1 -3.42 16.24 -11.44
CA ILE A 1 -2.89 16.83 -12.71
C ILE A 1 -4.03 17.57 -13.43
N PRO A 2 -3.76 18.55 -14.32
CA PRO A 2 -4.84 19.35 -14.94
C PRO A 2 -5.60 18.60 -16.05
N GLU A 3 -4.96 17.64 -16.72
CA GLU A 3 -5.53 16.91 -17.85
C GLU A 3 -5.20 15.41 -17.74
N PRO A 4 -6.00 14.52 -18.35
CA PRO A 4 -5.75 13.08 -18.32
C PRO A 4 -4.51 12.71 -19.14
N ILE A 5 -3.77 11.69 -18.68
CA ILE A 5 -2.63 11.14 -19.43
C ILE A 5 -3.12 9.90 -20.18
N LEU A 6 -3.01 9.92 -21.51
CA LEU A 6 -3.56 8.89 -22.41
C LEU A 6 -2.45 8.25 -23.26
N THR A 7 -1.39 7.75 -22.59
CA THR A 7 -0.26 7.09 -23.26
C THR A 7 -0.39 5.57 -23.20
N ASP A 8 0.30 4.86 -24.10
CA ASP A 8 0.37 3.38 -24.08
C ASP A 8 0.86 2.84 -22.73
N LYS A 9 1.72 3.59 -22.03
CA LYS A 9 2.19 3.24 -20.69
C LYS A 9 1.06 3.18 -19.67
N VAL A 10 0.09 4.11 -19.73
CA VAL A 10 -1.07 4.14 -18.82
C VAL A 10 -1.89 2.87 -18.98
N GLN A 11 -2.19 2.47 -20.22
CA GLN A 11 -2.89 1.22 -20.49
C GLN A 11 -2.06 0.00 -20.07
N LYS A 12 -0.79 -0.07 -20.50
CA LYS A 12 0.12 -1.20 -20.21
C LYS A 12 0.31 -1.42 -18.71
N TYR A 13 0.36 -0.36 -17.91
CA TYR A 13 0.57 -0.43 -16.47
C TYR A 13 -0.74 -0.46 -15.67
N ASN A 14 -1.89 -0.50 -16.36
CA ASN A 14 -3.22 -0.55 -15.77
C ASN A 14 -3.52 0.64 -14.84
N PHE A 15 -3.17 1.85 -15.29
CA PHE A 15 -3.56 3.11 -14.64
C PHE A 15 -4.84 3.66 -15.27
N GLY A 16 -5.67 4.31 -14.45
CA GLY A 16 -6.86 5.04 -14.84
C GLY A 16 -6.75 6.53 -14.55
N ASN A 17 -7.57 7.32 -15.24
CA ASN A 17 -7.71 8.76 -15.02
C ASN A 17 -9.08 9.01 -14.39
N GLU A 18 -9.13 9.30 -13.10
CA GLU A 18 -10.38 9.63 -12.40
C GLU A 18 -10.56 11.13 -12.23
N GLY A 19 -11.81 11.60 -12.27
CA GLY A 19 -12.15 12.98 -11.93
C GLY A 19 -11.80 13.32 -10.48
N GLY A 20 -11.28 14.52 -10.29
CA GLY A 20 -11.06 15.16 -9.00
C GLY A 20 -11.81 16.47 -8.90
N VAL A 21 -11.86 17.04 -7.69
CA VAL A 21 -12.41 18.37 -7.44
C VAL A 21 -11.60 19.44 -8.18
N PHE A 22 -12.22 20.60 -8.44
CA PHE A 22 -11.60 21.74 -9.12
C PHE A 22 -10.97 21.38 -10.48
N ASN A 23 -11.69 20.61 -11.30
CA ASN A 23 -11.27 20.20 -12.65
C ASN A 23 -9.89 19.52 -12.68
N THR A 24 -9.54 18.79 -11.62
CA THR A 24 -8.31 18.01 -11.58
C THR A 24 -8.56 16.57 -12.01
N ILE A 25 -7.51 15.90 -12.44
CA ILE A 25 -7.49 14.45 -12.69
C ILE A 25 -6.58 13.77 -11.65
N ARG A 26 -7.07 12.65 -11.13
CA ARG A 26 -6.33 11.68 -10.32
C ARG A 26 -5.91 10.51 -11.22
N LEU A 27 -4.65 10.55 -11.67
CA LEU A 27 -4.01 9.39 -12.27
C LEU A 27 -3.75 8.37 -11.16
N LEU A 28 -4.35 7.18 -11.26
CA LEU A 28 -4.26 6.17 -10.22
C LEU A 28 -4.26 4.76 -10.78
N ARG A 29 -3.90 3.80 -9.93
CA ARG A 29 -4.09 2.38 -10.19
C ARG A 29 -4.69 1.76 -8.94
N ASN A 30 -5.62 0.84 -9.13
CA ASN A 30 -6.10 -0.01 -8.04
C ASN A 30 -5.03 -1.07 -7.71
N VAL A 31 -4.71 -1.18 -6.43
CA VAL A 31 -3.81 -2.20 -5.88
C VAL A 31 -4.52 -2.93 -4.76
N VAL A 32 -4.28 -4.23 -4.64
CA VAL A 32 -4.71 -4.97 -3.45
C VAL A 32 -3.94 -4.40 -2.23
N ASN A 33 -4.66 -4.12 -1.16
CA ASN A 33 -4.12 -3.50 0.05
C ASN A 33 -4.39 -4.42 1.26
N LEU A 34 -4.70 -3.85 2.43
CA LEU A 34 -5.00 -4.56 3.68
C LEU A 34 -6.15 -5.58 3.60
N TRP A 35 -6.86 -5.69 2.47
CA TRP A 35 -7.86 -6.73 2.22
C TRP A 35 -7.32 -8.14 2.50
N LEU A 36 -6.05 -8.41 2.14
CA LEU A 36 -5.39 -9.69 2.46
C LEU A 36 -5.39 -9.97 3.97
N LEU A 37 -4.98 -9.00 4.77
CA LEU A 37 -4.92 -9.15 6.23
C LEU A 37 -6.32 -9.18 6.85
N GLN A 38 -7.28 -8.44 6.28
CA GLN A 38 -8.69 -8.53 6.66
C GLN A 38 -9.25 -9.92 6.39
N GLY A 39 -8.91 -10.53 5.25
CA GLY A 39 -9.23 -11.91 4.90
C GLY A 39 -8.68 -12.91 5.91
N CYS A 40 -7.39 -12.81 6.25
CA CYS A 40 -6.79 -13.63 7.31
C CYS A 40 -7.51 -13.46 8.66
N ARG A 41 -7.76 -12.21 9.08
CA ARG A 41 -8.45 -11.90 10.34
C ARG A 41 -9.85 -12.50 10.39
N ARG A 42 -10.59 -12.44 9.28
CA ARG A 42 -11.93 -13.01 9.14
C ARG A 42 -11.90 -14.53 9.30
N ILE A 43 -11.00 -15.21 8.59
CA ILE A 43 -10.86 -16.68 8.67
C ILE A 43 -10.47 -17.12 10.09
N TRP A 44 -9.49 -16.49 10.72
CA TRP A 44 -9.10 -16.85 12.08
C TRP A 44 -10.19 -16.55 13.11
N THR A 45 -10.97 -15.49 12.93
CA THR A 45 -12.15 -15.22 13.75
C THR A 45 -13.18 -16.34 13.63
N MET A 46 -13.47 -16.80 12.40
CA MET A 46 -14.39 -17.92 12.17
C MET A 46 -13.89 -19.24 12.77
N GLN A 47 -12.58 -19.41 12.90
CA GLN A 47 -11.94 -20.55 13.57
C GLN A 47 -11.90 -20.41 15.11
N GLY A 48 -12.57 -19.40 15.69
CA GLY A 48 -12.61 -19.17 17.13
C GLY A 48 -11.33 -18.54 17.69
N GLN A 49 -10.50 -17.94 16.84
CA GLN A 49 -9.22 -17.31 17.21
C GLN A 49 -9.19 -15.84 16.74
N PRO A 50 -10.10 -15.00 17.24
CA PRO A 50 -10.13 -13.58 16.88
C PRO A 50 -8.82 -12.91 17.31
N LEU A 51 -8.35 -11.99 16.46
CA LEU A 51 -7.15 -11.19 16.74
C LEU A 51 -7.46 -9.71 16.45
N THR A 52 -6.88 -8.85 17.27
CA THR A 52 -6.84 -7.40 17.11
C THR A 52 -5.72 -6.99 16.12
N TRP A 53 -5.74 -5.74 15.66
CA TRP A 53 -4.68 -5.22 14.80
C TRP A 53 -3.33 -5.07 15.52
N ASP A 54 -3.37 -4.81 16.83
CA ASP A 54 -2.16 -4.72 17.66
C ASP A 54 -1.52 -6.12 17.83
N GLU A 55 -2.34 -7.17 17.95
CA GLU A 55 -1.85 -8.55 17.93
C GLU A 55 -1.28 -8.95 16.57
N PHE A 56 -1.87 -8.49 15.46
CA PHE A 56 -1.29 -8.70 14.12
C PHE A 56 0.14 -8.13 14.05
N THR A 57 0.30 -6.89 14.49
CA THR A 57 1.60 -6.20 14.54
C THR A 57 2.57 -6.98 15.43
N SER A 58 2.17 -7.27 16.67
CA SER A 58 3.00 -7.99 17.65
C SER A 58 3.44 -9.39 17.18
N LEU A 59 2.57 -10.11 16.46
CA LEU A 59 2.92 -11.43 15.91
C LEU A 59 3.90 -11.31 14.74
N SER A 60 3.75 -10.29 13.90
CA SER A 60 4.63 -10.06 12.75
C SER A 60 6.03 -9.54 13.13
N GLU A 61 6.16 -8.85 14.27
CA GLU A 61 7.47 -8.39 14.79
C GLU A 61 8.35 -9.55 15.29
N LYS A 62 7.73 -10.62 15.77
CA LYS A 62 8.43 -11.76 16.40
C LYS A 62 8.96 -12.79 15.42
N VAL A 63 8.67 -12.63 14.12
CA VAL A 63 9.08 -13.58 13.08
C VAL A 63 10.23 -13.02 12.26
N LYS A 64 10.99 -13.93 11.63
CA LYS A 64 12.07 -13.55 10.74
C LYS A 64 11.50 -12.80 9.51
N PRO A 65 12.09 -11.66 9.12
CA PRO A 65 11.66 -10.94 7.92
C PRO A 65 12.04 -11.69 6.64
N PHE A 66 11.34 -11.37 5.55
CA PHE A 66 11.65 -11.77 4.17
C PHE A 66 11.80 -13.29 3.96
N VAL A 67 10.98 -14.09 4.64
CA VAL A 67 11.01 -15.57 4.55
C VAL A 67 10.37 -16.11 3.28
N ALA A 68 9.44 -15.35 2.68
CA ALA A 68 8.78 -15.62 1.41
C ALA A 68 8.07 -14.35 0.91
N TYR A 69 7.62 -14.37 -0.34
CA TYR A 69 6.89 -13.28 -1.00
C TYR A 69 5.67 -13.81 -1.73
N ILE A 70 4.63 -12.98 -1.81
CA ILE A 70 3.45 -13.22 -2.65
C ILE A 70 3.25 -12.04 -3.57
N ASP A 71 2.65 -12.22 -4.75
CA ASP A 71 2.09 -11.06 -5.48
C ASP A 71 0.70 -10.76 -4.90
N PRO A 72 0.49 -9.62 -4.21
CA PRO A 72 -0.83 -9.28 -3.65
C PRO A 72 -1.92 -9.15 -4.71
N ASP A 73 -1.57 -8.80 -5.95
CA ASP A 73 -2.52 -8.68 -7.07
C ASP A 73 -2.78 -10.03 -7.77
N ALA A 74 -2.19 -11.14 -7.33
CA ALA A 74 -2.46 -12.44 -7.95
C ALA A 74 -3.94 -12.81 -7.85
N GLN A 75 -4.49 -13.43 -8.90
CA GLN A 75 -5.92 -13.68 -9.04
C GLN A 75 -6.52 -14.46 -7.86
N GLU A 76 -5.75 -15.36 -7.24
CA GLU A 76 -6.21 -16.08 -6.05
C GLU A 76 -6.49 -15.19 -4.84
N PHE A 77 -5.88 -14.02 -4.72
CA PHE A 77 -6.10 -13.12 -3.59
C PHE A 77 -7.31 -12.19 -3.78
N LEU A 78 -7.93 -12.22 -4.97
CA LEU A 78 -9.20 -11.53 -5.23
C LEU A 78 -10.38 -12.21 -4.54
N ILE A 79 -10.26 -13.49 -4.22
CA ILE A 79 -11.28 -14.27 -3.53
C ILE A 79 -10.91 -14.34 -2.05
N ALA A 80 -11.80 -13.84 -1.19
CA ALA A 80 -11.53 -13.73 0.24
C ALA A 80 -11.56 -15.07 0.99
N GLU A 81 -11.97 -16.16 0.35
CA GLU A 81 -12.09 -17.48 0.98
C GLU A 81 -10.72 -18.12 1.22
N ASP A 82 -10.50 -18.51 2.47
CA ASP A 82 -9.30 -19.16 2.98
C ASP A 82 -7.97 -18.45 2.63
N THR A 83 -7.92 -17.12 2.87
CA THR A 83 -6.73 -16.30 2.60
C THR A 83 -5.44 -16.85 3.22
N PRO A 84 -5.40 -17.32 4.51
CA PRO A 84 -4.20 -17.91 5.07
C PRO A 84 -3.67 -19.11 4.27
N LYS A 85 -4.56 -20.02 3.86
CA LYS A 85 -4.20 -21.18 3.04
C LYS A 85 -3.69 -20.78 1.66
N ARG A 86 -4.29 -19.76 1.03
CA ARG A 86 -3.82 -19.24 -0.26
C ARG A 86 -2.40 -18.67 -0.17
N VAL A 87 -2.06 -17.98 0.91
CA VAL A 87 -0.68 -17.50 1.14
C VAL A 87 0.28 -18.69 1.22
N GLN A 88 -0.10 -19.73 1.97
CA GLN A 88 0.70 -20.96 2.08
C GLN A 88 0.86 -21.67 0.73
N ASP A 89 -0.23 -21.81 -0.03
CA ASP A 89 -0.24 -22.46 -1.34
C ASP A 89 0.58 -21.67 -2.37
N TYR A 90 0.51 -20.33 -2.33
CA TYR A 90 1.37 -19.45 -3.13
C TYR A 90 2.84 -19.72 -2.83
N CYS A 91 3.22 -19.76 -1.55
CA CYS A 91 4.60 -20.00 -1.14
C CYS A 91 5.05 -21.41 -1.58
N HIS A 92 4.21 -22.42 -1.39
CA HIS A 92 4.53 -23.80 -1.78
C HIS A 92 4.78 -23.92 -3.28
N ARG A 93 3.85 -23.46 -4.13
CA ARG A 93 3.95 -23.65 -5.58
C ARG A 93 5.09 -22.84 -6.22
N SER A 94 5.52 -21.76 -5.56
CA SER A 94 6.65 -20.94 -5.98
C SER A 94 7.99 -21.45 -5.43
N GLY A 95 8.00 -22.59 -4.72
CA GLY A 95 9.20 -23.20 -4.18
C GLY A 95 9.82 -22.46 -2.99
N GLN A 96 9.04 -21.58 -2.35
CA GLN A 96 9.48 -20.80 -1.18
C GLN A 96 9.17 -21.53 0.12
N ASN A 97 9.68 -20.99 1.24
CA ASN A 97 9.30 -21.46 2.57
C ASN A 97 7.80 -21.24 2.79
N VAL A 98 7.10 -22.31 3.17
CA VAL A 98 5.67 -22.23 3.49
C VAL A 98 5.50 -21.70 4.91
N PRO A 99 4.80 -20.58 5.14
CA PRO A 99 4.61 -20.04 6.49
C PRO A 99 3.78 -21.00 7.36
N GLN A 100 4.25 -21.23 8.58
CA GLN A 100 3.65 -22.15 9.54
C GLN A 100 2.89 -21.43 10.66
N SER A 101 3.17 -20.13 10.85
CA SER A 101 2.53 -19.32 11.90
C SER A 101 1.74 -18.15 11.32
N LYS A 102 0.78 -17.65 12.12
CA LYS A 102 0.03 -16.43 11.79
C LYS A 102 0.97 -15.23 11.60
N GLY A 103 2.00 -15.12 12.43
CA GLY A 103 2.99 -14.04 12.35
C GLY A 103 3.73 -14.04 11.01
N GLU A 104 4.16 -15.20 10.53
CA GLU A 104 4.81 -15.33 9.21
C GLU A 104 3.88 -14.95 8.08
N ILE A 105 2.62 -15.41 8.10
CA ILE A 105 1.61 -15.05 7.10
C ILE A 105 1.40 -13.53 7.07
N ILE A 106 1.24 -12.89 8.23
CA ILE A 106 1.06 -11.44 8.33
C ILE A 106 2.30 -10.71 7.79
N ARG A 107 3.49 -11.15 8.18
CA ARG A 107 4.76 -10.54 7.79
C ARG A 107 4.97 -10.60 6.27
N ILE A 108 4.77 -11.77 5.66
CA ILE A 108 4.85 -11.98 4.21
C ILE A 108 3.89 -11.04 3.48
N CYS A 109 2.64 -10.93 3.94
CA CYS A 109 1.65 -10.04 3.35
C CYS A 109 2.08 -8.56 3.42
N LEU A 110 2.56 -8.09 4.58
CA LEU A 110 2.98 -6.70 4.78
C LEU A 110 4.20 -6.33 3.92
N GLU A 111 5.23 -7.18 3.91
CA GLU A 111 6.44 -6.96 3.11
C GLU A 111 6.10 -6.96 1.61
N SER A 112 5.29 -7.92 1.17
CA SER A 112 4.86 -8.02 -0.24
C SER A 112 4.00 -6.83 -0.68
N LEU A 113 3.14 -6.30 0.20
CA LEU A 113 2.38 -5.06 -0.07
C LEU A 113 3.29 -3.86 -0.24
N ALA A 114 4.31 -3.70 0.61
CA ALA A 114 5.27 -2.62 0.49
C ALA A 114 6.06 -2.68 -0.83
N PHE A 115 6.49 -3.87 -1.25
CA PHE A 115 7.12 -4.06 -2.57
C PHE A 115 6.16 -3.76 -3.73
N LYS A 116 4.88 -4.08 -3.57
CA LYS A 116 3.86 -3.74 -4.57
C LYS A 116 3.62 -2.23 -4.68
N TYR A 117 3.72 -1.49 -3.57
CA TYR A 117 3.70 -0.03 -3.59
C TYR A 117 4.88 0.53 -4.36
N ARG A 118 6.10 0.06 -4.05
CA ARG A 118 7.30 0.45 -4.80
C ARG A 118 7.11 0.21 -6.29
N TYR A 119 6.71 -1.00 -6.68
CA TYR A 119 6.43 -1.34 -8.08
C TYR A 119 5.43 -0.38 -8.72
N THR A 120 4.35 -0.04 -8.03
CA THR A 120 3.34 0.89 -8.55
C THR A 120 3.87 2.32 -8.68
N ILE A 121 4.68 2.77 -7.73
CA ILE A 121 5.31 4.10 -7.76
C ILE A 121 6.34 4.20 -8.88
N GLU A 122 7.14 3.16 -9.12
CA GLU A 122 8.08 3.14 -10.24
C GLU A 122 7.34 3.22 -11.59
N LYS A 123 6.20 2.52 -11.74
CA LYS A 123 5.35 2.61 -12.96
C LYS A 123 4.73 4.00 -13.09
N LEU A 124 4.27 4.60 -12.00
CA LEU A 124 3.79 5.97 -11.99
C LEU A 124 4.90 6.94 -12.42
N ALA A 125 6.10 6.79 -11.88
CA ALA A 125 7.26 7.62 -12.19
C ALA A 125 7.63 7.54 -13.68
N ASP A 126 7.58 6.34 -14.27
CA ASP A 126 7.81 6.13 -15.71
C ASP A 126 6.72 6.77 -16.60
N ILE A 127 5.47 6.84 -16.12
CA ILE A 127 4.38 7.54 -16.83
C ILE A 127 4.58 9.06 -16.77
N ILE A 128 4.90 9.62 -15.59
CA ILE A 128 4.96 11.08 -15.38
C ILE A 128 6.35 11.69 -15.61
N GLY A 129 7.37 10.86 -15.86
CA GLY A 129 8.74 11.27 -16.13
C GLY A 129 9.54 11.74 -14.90
N LYS A 130 9.06 11.47 -13.68
CA LYS A 130 9.74 11.85 -12.44
C LYS A 130 9.28 11.01 -11.25
N THR A 131 10.16 10.80 -10.28
CA THR A 131 9.82 10.14 -9.02
C THR A 131 9.03 11.09 -8.10
N PRO A 132 7.91 10.65 -7.52
CA PRO A 132 7.23 11.41 -6.46
C PRO A 132 8.16 11.64 -5.26
N PRO A 133 8.17 12.82 -4.64
CA PRO A 133 9.08 13.11 -3.53
C PRO A 133 8.63 12.51 -2.19
N VAL A 134 7.37 12.09 -2.08
CA VAL A 134 6.73 11.63 -0.84
C VAL A 134 5.57 10.69 -1.18
N LEU A 135 5.35 9.69 -0.33
CA LEU A 135 4.16 8.84 -0.37
C LEU A 135 3.20 9.23 0.76
N HIS A 136 2.03 9.74 0.42
CA HIS A 136 0.97 9.97 1.40
C HIS A 136 0.11 8.71 1.55
N ILE A 137 0.10 8.11 2.75
CA ILE A 137 -0.82 7.04 3.11
C ILE A 137 -1.94 7.65 3.95
N VAL A 138 -3.17 7.55 3.47
CA VAL A 138 -4.36 8.09 4.14
C VAL A 138 -5.38 6.99 4.40
N GLY A 139 -6.41 7.27 5.19
CA GLY A 139 -7.44 6.29 5.49
C GLY A 139 -7.04 5.31 6.59
N GLY A 140 -7.80 4.23 6.75
CA GLY A 140 -7.53 3.18 7.74
C GLY A 140 -6.17 2.51 7.57
N GLY A 141 -5.61 2.50 6.35
CA GLY A 141 -4.27 1.94 6.07
C GLY A 141 -3.14 2.65 6.81
N ALA A 142 -3.28 3.96 7.02
CA ALA A 142 -2.29 4.77 7.74
C ALA A 142 -2.17 4.42 9.23
N ARG A 143 -3.12 3.66 9.79
CA ARG A 143 -3.05 3.17 11.18
C ARG A 143 -2.03 2.03 11.34
N ASN A 144 -1.70 1.31 10.26
CA ASN A 144 -0.72 0.24 10.28
C ASN A 144 0.69 0.83 10.15
N LYS A 145 1.30 1.18 11.29
CA LYS A 145 2.63 1.80 11.34
C LYS A 145 3.72 0.92 10.72
N MET A 146 3.65 -0.39 10.90
CA MET A 146 4.59 -1.33 10.28
C MET A 146 4.53 -1.26 8.76
N LEU A 147 3.32 -1.26 8.18
CA LEU A 147 3.15 -1.09 6.73
C LEU A 147 3.67 0.27 6.25
N CYS A 148 3.46 1.34 7.02
CA CYS A 148 3.95 2.67 6.68
C CYS A 148 5.48 2.70 6.64
N GLN A 149 6.15 2.12 7.66
CA GLN A 149 7.61 2.00 7.68
C GLN A 149 8.12 1.12 6.54
N PHE A 150 7.49 -0.03 6.30
CA PHE A 150 7.88 -0.92 5.20
C PHE A 150 7.71 -0.25 3.84
N ALA A 151 6.63 0.52 3.65
CA ALA A 151 6.41 1.31 2.45
C ALA A 151 7.52 2.36 2.27
N ALA A 152 7.91 3.07 3.34
CA ALA A 152 9.01 4.04 3.28
C ALA A 152 10.32 3.38 2.86
N ASN A 153 10.63 2.24 3.49
CA ASN A 153 11.85 1.49 3.21
C ASN A 153 11.86 0.91 1.79
N ALA A 154 10.78 0.23 1.38
CA ALA A 154 10.67 -0.39 0.07
C ALA A 154 10.71 0.67 -1.05
N CYS A 155 9.91 1.73 -0.91
CA CYS A 155 9.82 2.77 -1.94
C CYS A 155 11.03 3.70 -1.96
N ASN A 156 11.85 3.66 -0.91
CA ASN A 156 12.91 4.63 -0.66
C ASN A 156 12.41 6.08 -0.74
N LEU A 157 11.26 6.33 -0.12
CA LEU A 157 10.60 7.64 -0.09
C LEU A 157 10.05 7.90 1.31
N PRO A 158 10.08 9.15 1.81
CA PRO A 158 9.36 9.51 3.02
C PRO A 158 7.87 9.15 2.89
N VAL A 159 7.32 8.52 3.93
CA VAL A 159 5.89 8.23 4.03
C VAL A 159 5.26 9.17 5.04
N VAL A 160 4.21 9.88 4.61
CA VAL A 160 3.40 10.73 5.49
C VAL A 160 2.06 10.04 5.70
N ALA A 161 1.86 9.52 6.91
CA ALA A 161 0.68 8.74 7.30
C ALA A 161 -0.35 9.62 8.01
N GLY A 162 -1.56 9.67 7.46
CA GLY A 162 -2.70 10.41 8.01
C GLY A 162 -3.23 11.50 7.08
N PRO A 163 -4.46 11.99 7.32
CA PRO A 163 -5.36 11.58 8.41
C PRO A 163 -6.07 10.24 8.14
N TYR A 164 -6.52 9.57 9.21
CA TYR A 164 -7.21 8.28 9.10
C TYR A 164 -8.61 8.39 8.49
N GLU A 165 -9.29 9.51 8.64
CA GLU A 165 -10.65 9.75 8.14
C GLU A 165 -10.66 10.65 6.89
N ALA A 166 -9.69 10.44 5.99
CA ALA A 166 -9.45 11.33 4.85
C ALA A 166 -10.68 11.54 3.94
N THR A 167 -11.51 10.52 3.73
CA THR A 167 -12.75 10.66 2.94
C THR A 167 -13.73 11.62 3.60
N SER A 168 -13.99 11.45 4.89
CA SER A 168 -14.90 12.30 5.67
C SER A 168 -14.37 13.73 5.76
N LEU A 169 -13.07 13.89 5.98
CA LEU A 169 -12.44 15.21 6.04
C LEU A 169 -12.46 15.93 4.69
N GLY A 170 -12.16 15.22 3.59
CA GLY A 170 -12.27 15.77 2.25
C GLY A 170 -13.69 16.24 1.94
N ASN A 171 -14.71 15.49 2.37
CA ASN A 171 -16.11 15.89 2.24
C ASN A 171 -16.40 17.19 3.03
N ILE A 172 -15.99 17.27 4.29
CA ILE A 172 -16.17 18.47 5.13
C ILE A 172 -15.48 19.69 4.49
N ILE A 173 -14.23 19.55 4.03
CA ILE A 173 -13.50 20.64 3.37
C ILE A 173 -14.28 21.18 2.15
N MET A 174 -14.88 20.32 1.34
CA MET A 174 -15.68 20.77 0.21
C MET A 174 -16.94 21.54 0.63
N GLN A 175 -17.57 21.15 1.74
CA GLN A 175 -18.71 21.89 2.29
C GLN A 175 -18.28 23.27 2.82
N MET A 176 -17.15 23.35 3.53
CA MET A 176 -16.61 24.62 4.03
C MET A 176 -16.26 25.58 2.89
N ILE A 177 -15.69 25.08 1.78
CA ILE A 177 -15.44 25.90 0.60
C ILE A 177 -16.76 26.41 0.00
N ALA A 178 -17.78 25.56 -0.10
CA ALA A 178 -19.08 25.95 -0.65
C ALA A 178 -19.80 27.02 0.20
N LEU A 179 -19.58 27.00 1.52
CA LEU A 179 -20.12 27.99 2.46
C LEU A 179 -19.29 29.28 2.54
N GLY A 180 -18.08 29.28 1.97
CA GLY A 180 -17.15 30.42 2.02
C GLY A 180 -16.35 30.51 3.33
N ASP A 181 -16.35 29.47 4.16
CA ASP A 181 -15.58 29.41 5.41
C ASP A 181 -14.06 29.31 5.15
N ILE A 182 -13.69 28.69 4.03
CA ILE A 182 -12.32 28.65 3.51
C ILE A 182 -12.34 28.87 1.99
N SER A 183 -11.24 29.40 1.48
CA SER A 183 -11.13 29.92 0.11
C SER A 183 -10.54 28.93 -0.90
N SER A 184 -9.85 27.88 -0.44
CA SER A 184 -9.10 26.99 -1.33
C SER A 184 -8.85 25.59 -0.77
N LEU A 185 -8.47 24.67 -1.66
CA LEU A 185 -7.97 23.35 -1.27
C LEU A 185 -6.68 23.42 -0.45
N GLU A 186 -5.82 24.40 -0.72
CA GLU A 186 -4.56 24.56 -0.01
C GLU A 186 -4.80 24.93 1.46
N GLU A 187 -5.73 25.85 1.69
CA GLU A 187 -6.22 26.22 3.01
C GLU A 187 -6.85 25.01 3.71
N GLY A 188 -7.73 24.27 3.03
CA GLY A 188 -8.33 23.05 3.58
C GLY A 188 -7.32 21.96 3.95
N ARG A 189 -6.29 21.74 3.13
CA ARG A 189 -5.18 20.80 3.43
C ARG A 189 -4.34 21.26 4.60
N SER A 190 -4.08 22.57 4.70
CA SER A 190 -3.34 23.17 5.82
C SER A 190 -4.11 23.04 7.13
N LEU A 191 -5.42 23.28 7.09
CA LEU A 191 -6.33 23.05 8.22
C LEU A 191 -6.25 21.61 8.69
N ILE A 192 -6.46 20.64 7.79
CA ILE A 192 -6.34 19.20 8.12
C ILE A 192 -4.98 18.88 8.74
N ARG A 193 -3.88 19.38 8.17
CA ARG A 193 -2.53 19.13 8.68
C ARG A 193 -2.33 19.66 10.10
N SER A 194 -2.95 20.79 10.43
CA SER A 194 -2.86 21.39 11.77
C SER A 194 -3.82 20.77 12.80
N SER A 195 -4.90 20.12 12.34
CA SER A 195 -5.97 19.62 13.20
C SER A 195 -5.86 18.13 13.55
N PHE A 196 -5.13 17.33 12.75
CA PHE A 196 -5.07 15.88 12.93
C PHE A 196 -3.64 15.37 13.07
N PRO A 197 -3.42 14.28 13.81
CA PRO A 197 -2.10 13.67 13.90
C PRO A 197 -1.67 13.16 12.52
N ILE A 198 -0.46 13.53 12.14
CA ILE A 198 0.23 13.06 10.93
C ILE A 198 1.61 12.61 11.37
N GLU A 199 1.99 11.39 11.00
CA GLU A 199 3.28 10.80 11.33
C GLU A 199 4.11 10.65 10.05
N THR A 200 5.41 10.94 10.13
CA THR A 200 6.33 10.76 9.01
C THR A 200 7.26 9.61 9.31
N PHE A 201 7.40 8.69 8.35
CA PHE A 201 8.30 7.55 8.39
C PHE A 201 9.38 7.76 7.34
N GLU A 202 10.63 7.83 7.79
CA GLU A 202 11.77 7.97 6.89
C GLU A 202 12.27 6.59 6.44
N PRO A 203 12.81 6.44 5.22
CA PRO A 203 13.37 5.18 4.76
C PRO A 203 14.56 4.72 5.62
N GLU A 204 14.55 3.44 5.98
CA GLU A 204 15.61 2.77 6.73
C GLU A 204 16.08 1.51 5.99
N SER A 205 17.34 1.11 6.23
CA SER A 205 17.90 -0.16 5.71
C SER A 205 17.73 -0.37 4.20
N GLN A 206 17.93 0.69 3.41
CA GLN A 206 17.64 0.74 1.97
C GLN A 206 18.26 -0.43 1.18
N ASP A 207 19.54 -0.75 1.42
CA ASP A 207 20.25 -1.84 0.73
C ASP A 207 19.59 -3.21 0.94
N VAL A 208 19.06 -3.45 2.15
CA VAL A 208 18.36 -4.70 2.48
C VAL A 208 17.05 -4.77 1.72
N TRP A 209 16.26 -3.70 1.75
CA TRP A 209 14.97 -3.64 1.04
C TRP A 209 15.14 -3.69 -0.48
N GLU A 210 16.21 -3.13 -1.03
CA GLU A 210 16.55 -3.25 -2.45
C GLU A 210 16.78 -4.72 -2.84
N GLN A 211 17.63 -5.44 -2.10
CA GLN A 211 17.91 -6.85 -2.39
C GLN A 211 16.64 -7.70 -2.35
N HIS A 212 15.77 -7.46 -1.36
CA HIS A 212 14.52 -8.19 -1.22
C HIS A 212 13.47 -7.79 -2.26
N TYR A 213 13.51 -6.56 -2.76
CA TYR A 213 12.65 -6.14 -3.87
C TYR A 213 12.95 -6.91 -5.16
N GLN A 214 14.24 -7.12 -5.48
CA GLN A 214 14.62 -7.95 -6.64
C GLN A 214 14.11 -9.39 -6.50
N ASN A 215 14.27 -9.99 -5.32
CA ASN A 215 13.74 -11.34 -5.03
C ASN A 215 12.21 -11.40 -5.17
N PHE A 216 11.50 -10.36 -4.71
CA PHE A 216 10.06 -10.24 -4.87
C PHE A 216 9.65 -10.22 -6.36
N LEU A 217 10.33 -9.43 -7.19
CA LEU A 217 10.03 -9.34 -8.63
C LEU A 217 10.19 -10.70 -9.32
N ASP A 218 11.26 -11.43 -9.01
CA ASP A 218 11.54 -12.76 -9.55
C ASP A 218 10.44 -13.77 -9.17
N VAL A 219 10.10 -13.84 -7.88
CA VAL A 219 9.07 -14.75 -7.35
C VAL A 219 7.68 -14.41 -7.89
N ALA A 220 7.34 -13.12 -7.95
CA ALA A 220 6.07 -12.64 -8.47
C ALA A 220 5.99 -12.71 -10.01
N LYS A 221 7.11 -13.01 -10.69
CA LYS A 221 7.25 -12.98 -12.15
C LYS A 221 6.79 -11.63 -12.73
N ILE A 222 7.08 -10.55 -12.01
CA ILE A 222 6.71 -9.19 -12.38
C ILE A 222 7.90 -8.55 -13.12
N PRO A 223 7.72 -8.01 -14.34
CA PRO A 223 8.82 -7.42 -15.09
C PRO A 223 9.31 -6.13 -14.43
N CYS A 224 10.61 -6.09 -14.12
CA CYS A 224 11.32 -4.89 -13.69
C CYS A 224 11.25 -3.81 -14.80
N ILE A 225 11.03 -2.54 -14.42
CA ILE A 225 11.05 -1.42 -15.39
C ILE A 225 12.49 -1.10 -15.77
N PHE A 226 13.36 -1.05 -14.77
CA PHE A 226 14.75 -0.66 -14.90
C PHE A 226 15.62 -1.92 -15.03
N SER A 227 15.35 -2.74 -16.03
CA SER A 227 16.38 -3.69 -16.46
C SER A 227 17.51 -2.87 -17.07
N LYS A 228 18.70 -2.94 -16.45
CA LYS A 228 19.93 -2.39 -17.02
C LYS A 228 20.28 -3.12 -18.31
#